data_AF-A4YRF9-F1
#
_entry.id   AF-A4YRF9-F1
#
_cell.length_a   1.000
_cell.length_b   1.000
_cell.length_c   1.000
_cell.angle_alpha   90.00
_cell.angle_beta   90.00
_cell.angle_gamma   90.00
#
_symmetry.space_group_name_H-M   'P 1'
#
loop_
_entity.id
_entity.type
_entity.pdbx_description
1 polymer ?
#
loop_
_entity_poly.entity_id
_entity_poly.type
_entity_poly.pdbx_seq_one_letter_code
_entity_poly.pdbx_strand_id
1 'polypeptide(L)'
;MDTTAPPYRNADVAEVDGSRALPPPDLHVRRAGRRRQMLAMIAGCYLIDAVILFIYAQAGTVPPTIAPSYAAIGVLTVALWTMLSESGFNDRFRDHYLVVPQSIASMMMTVGFCYIAPEVSIVFLCTLYLVVAFGSLRATPRQSAICWTFLALGLAGLFLLTDKPLGMPTGNALERLATLLVFLLTIAGCMFLGIFSSGLRETLYLRGQKLKEAYRRIEELAELDELTGALNRRSIMQVLDEEMARCRQAGRPCSIVLIDLDWFKRINDTHGHPTGDDVLRTFAITMYANIRGSDRFGRYGGEEFLLVLPGAPAEPAARLAERLRRIIAELDWSAFSAGLQVTFSAGVATRRGDETAESLLARADHALYDSKANGRNRVTGT
;
A
#
# COMPACT_ATOMS: atom_id res chain seq x y z
N MET A 1 -4.97 17.78 -0.57
CA MET A 1 -5.31 18.13 0.82
C MET A 1 -6.82 17.97 0.89
N ASP A 2 -7.43 16.93 1.42
CA ASP A 2 -7.02 15.83 2.28
C ASP A 2 -7.79 14.57 1.85
N THR A 3 -7.12 13.42 1.87
CA THR A 3 -7.71 12.11 1.57
C THR A 3 -7.51 11.20 2.78
N THR A 4 -8.46 11.19 3.71
CA THR A 4 -8.50 10.23 4.82
C THR A 4 -9.30 9.00 4.40
N ALA A 5 -8.67 8.12 3.64
CA ALA A 5 -9.08 6.72 3.56
C ALA A 5 -8.79 6.03 4.91
N PRO A 6 -9.63 5.11 5.40
CA PRO A 6 -9.30 4.34 6.60
C PRO A 6 -8.04 3.51 6.31
N PRO A 7 -7.08 3.44 7.25
CA PRO A 7 -5.83 2.74 7.00
C PRO A 7 -6.10 1.24 6.88
N TYR A 8 -5.71 0.67 5.75
CA TYR A 8 -5.49 -0.76 5.62
C TYR A 8 -4.59 -1.23 6.76
N ARG A 9 -5.17 -2.01 7.68
CA ARG A 9 -4.45 -2.70 8.75
C ARG A 9 -3.52 -3.74 8.11
N ASN A 10 -2.29 -3.35 7.85
CA ASN A 10 -1.19 -4.29 7.65
C ASN A 10 -1.13 -5.19 8.90
N ALA A 11 -1.14 -6.51 8.69
CA ALA A 11 -0.94 -7.52 9.73
C ALA A 11 0.45 -7.44 10.41
N ASP A 12 1.25 -6.42 10.09
CA ASP A 12 2.54 -6.12 10.73
C ASP A 12 2.46 -4.95 11.73
N VAL A 13 1.28 -4.35 11.97
CA VAL A 13 1.08 -3.35 13.05
C VAL A 13 0.08 -3.87 14.08
N ALA A 14 0.46 -4.93 14.79
CA ALA A 14 -0.11 -5.27 16.09
C ALA A 14 0.60 -4.42 17.16
N GLU A 15 0.38 -3.11 17.16
CA GLU A 15 0.91 -2.23 18.22
C GLU A 15 0.04 -0.97 18.41
N VAL A 16 -1.29 -1.10 18.34
CA VAL A 16 -2.24 -0.08 18.85
C VAL A 16 -3.47 -0.78 19.44
N ASP A 17 -3.25 -1.57 20.48
CA ASP A 17 -4.16 -1.77 21.61
C ASP A 17 -3.34 -2.47 22.70
N GLY A 18 -3.59 -2.18 23.98
CA GLY A 18 -2.83 -2.70 25.11
C GLY A 18 -2.89 -4.23 25.32
N SER A 19 -3.45 -4.98 24.37
CA SER A 19 -3.38 -6.43 24.32
C SER A 19 -2.40 -6.87 23.23
N ARG A 20 -1.24 -7.40 23.65
CA ARG A 20 -0.32 -8.13 22.75
C ARG A 20 -1.04 -9.37 22.24
N ALA A 21 -1.73 -9.26 21.11
CA ALA A 21 -2.14 -10.43 20.34
C ALA A 21 -0.86 -11.18 19.97
N LEU A 22 -0.70 -12.39 20.52
CA LEU A 22 0.43 -13.26 20.21
C LEU A 22 0.49 -13.43 18.68
N PRO A 23 1.63 -13.15 18.04
CA PRO A 23 1.78 -13.37 16.60
C PRO A 23 1.45 -14.83 16.26
N PRO A 24 0.86 -15.09 15.07
CA PRO A 24 0.49 -16.45 14.69
C PRO A 24 1.71 -17.38 14.76
N PRO A 25 1.55 -18.65 15.20
CA PRO A 25 2.67 -19.56 15.48
C PRO A 25 3.63 -19.76 14.28
N ASP A 26 3.14 -19.61 13.05
CA ASP A 26 3.92 -19.69 11.82
C ASP A 26 4.86 -18.49 11.58
N LEU A 27 4.63 -17.34 12.23
CA LEU A 27 5.40 -16.13 12.00
C LEU A 27 6.83 -16.26 12.52
N HIS A 28 6.99 -16.82 13.73
CA HIS A 28 8.32 -17.03 14.34
C HIS A 28 9.14 -18.04 13.54
N VAL A 29 8.52 -19.13 13.08
CA VAL A 29 9.18 -20.15 12.24
C VAL A 29 9.64 -19.55 10.92
N ARG A 30 8.80 -18.74 10.26
CA ARG A 30 9.16 -18.05 9.01
C ARG A 30 10.26 -17.01 9.21
N ARG A 31 10.23 -16.25 10.32
CA ARG A 31 11.27 -15.27 10.68
C ARG A 31 12.60 -15.96 10.94
N ALA A 32 12.61 -17.03 11.74
CA ALA A 32 13.80 -17.82 12.03
C ALA A 32 14.41 -18.44 10.76
N GLY A 33 13.59 -18.97 9.85
CA GLY A 33 14.06 -19.50 8.56
C GLY A 33 14.77 -18.45 7.70
N ARG A 34 14.20 -17.23 7.62
CA ARG A 34 14.84 -16.12 6.90
C ARG A 34 16.14 -15.66 7.53
N ARG A 35 16.24 -15.64 8.87
CA ARG A 35 17.48 -15.34 9.59
C ARG A 35 18.58 -16.37 9.29
N ARG A 36 18.25 -17.67 9.33
CA ARG A 36 19.20 -18.75 8.99
C ARG A 36 19.73 -18.62 7.57
N GLN A 37 18.87 -18.32 6.60
CA GLN A 37 19.30 -18.13 5.21
C GLN A 37 20.30 -16.96 5.07
N MET A 38 20.06 -15.85 5.78
CA MET A 38 20.95 -14.70 5.78
C MET A 38 22.30 -15.03 6.42
N LEU A 39 22.28 -15.67 7.60
CA LEU A 39 23.50 -16.06 8.32
C LEU A 39 24.33 -17.07 7.52
N ALA A 40 23.68 -18.01 6.83
CA ALA A 40 24.35 -18.96 5.93
C ALA A 40 25.06 -18.25 4.76
N MET A 41 24.44 -17.22 4.18
CA MET A 41 25.06 -16.44 3.11
C MET A 41 26.29 -15.67 3.62
N ILE A 42 26.21 -15.08 4.81
CA ILE A 42 27.34 -14.40 5.45
C ILE A 42 28.48 -15.37 5.76
N ALA A 43 28.18 -16.58 6.26
CA ALA A 43 29.18 -17.63 6.43
C ALA A 43 29.85 -18.01 5.11
N GLY A 44 29.08 -18.09 4.03
CA GLY A 44 29.61 -18.32 2.68
C GLY A 44 30.62 -17.25 2.25
N CYS A 45 30.32 -15.96 2.48
CA CYS A 45 31.25 -14.87 2.21
C CYS A 45 32.57 -15.02 3.00
N TYR A 46 32.49 -15.32 4.31
CA TYR A 46 33.70 -15.52 5.12
C TYR A 46 34.53 -16.72 4.66
N LEU A 47 33.88 -17.81 4.23
CA LEU A 47 34.58 -18.99 3.72
C LEU A 47 35.29 -18.69 2.39
N ILE A 48 34.62 -17.97 1.49
CA ILE A 48 35.20 -17.54 0.20
C ILE A 48 36.44 -16.66 0.44
N ASP A 49 36.33 -15.66 1.31
CA ASP A 49 37.45 -14.80 1.69
C ASP A 49 38.60 -15.60 2.30
N ALA A 50 38.30 -16.58 3.17
CA ALA A 50 39.31 -17.44 3.77
C ALA A 50 40.07 -18.30 2.73
N VAL A 51 39.36 -18.78 1.70
CA VAL A 51 39.98 -19.50 0.57
C VAL A 51 40.92 -18.57 -0.20
N ILE A 52 40.50 -17.33 -0.48
CA ILE A 52 41.36 -16.33 -1.14
C ILE A 52 42.60 -16.02 -0.29
N LEU A 53 42.43 -15.82 1.02
CA LEU A 53 43.54 -15.59 1.95
C LEU A 53 44.50 -16.78 2.01
N PHE A 54 43.99 -18.01 1.90
CA PHE A 54 44.83 -19.21 1.83
C PHE A 54 45.69 -19.22 0.55
N ILE A 55 45.14 -18.77 -0.58
CA ILE A 55 45.90 -18.62 -1.83
C ILE A 55 47.03 -17.59 -1.62
N TYR A 56 46.76 -16.42 -1.02
CA TYR A 56 47.83 -15.47 -0.69
C TYR A 56 48.89 -16.03 0.28
N ALA A 57 48.49 -16.87 1.23
CA ALA A 57 49.45 -17.55 2.11
C ALA A 57 50.36 -18.52 1.34
N GLN A 58 49.81 -19.28 0.38
CA GLN A 58 50.61 -20.14 -0.51
C GLN A 58 51.52 -19.33 -1.44
N ALA A 59 51.15 -18.10 -1.77
CA ALA A 59 51.99 -17.18 -2.55
C ALA A 59 53.17 -16.60 -1.74
N GLY A 60 53.18 -16.79 -0.42
CA GLY A 60 54.15 -16.20 0.50
C GLY A 60 53.87 -14.75 0.88
N THR A 61 52.72 -14.19 0.49
CA THR A 61 52.37 -12.78 0.74
C THR A 61 51.99 -12.51 2.20
N VAL A 62 51.36 -13.48 2.86
CA VAL A 62 50.91 -13.38 4.26
C VAL A 62 51.25 -14.66 5.04
N PRO A 63 51.36 -14.58 6.38
CA PRO A 63 51.56 -15.77 7.20
C PRO A 63 50.44 -16.82 7.02
N PRO A 64 50.76 -18.13 7.08
CA PRO A 64 49.77 -19.20 6.91
C PRO A 64 48.71 -19.24 8.02
N THR A 65 48.89 -18.46 9.08
CA THR A 65 47.94 -18.33 10.19
C THR A 65 46.80 -17.37 9.90
N ILE A 66 46.93 -16.45 8.93
CA ILE A 66 45.92 -15.40 8.66
C ILE A 66 44.60 -16.01 8.17
N ALA A 67 44.65 -16.87 7.14
CA ALA A 67 43.47 -17.50 6.57
C ALA A 67 42.65 -18.34 7.60
N PRO A 68 43.25 -19.26 8.38
CA PRO A 68 42.50 -20.01 9.39
C PRO A 68 42.03 -19.12 10.54
N SER A 69 42.76 -18.07 10.91
CA SER A 69 42.31 -17.11 11.95
C SER A 69 41.07 -16.34 11.48
N TYR A 70 41.06 -15.86 10.23
CA TYR A 70 39.93 -15.17 9.64
C TYR A 70 38.69 -16.09 9.57
N ALA A 71 38.88 -17.32 9.07
CA ALA A 71 37.82 -18.32 9.01
C ALA A 71 37.25 -18.62 10.40
N ALA A 72 38.11 -18.86 11.40
CA ALA A 72 37.69 -19.17 12.75
C ALA A 72 36.88 -18.04 13.39
N ILE A 73 37.35 -16.78 13.29
CA ILE A 73 36.63 -15.63 13.83
C ILE A 73 35.31 -15.40 13.09
N GLY A 74 35.29 -15.55 11.76
CA GLY A 74 34.06 -15.43 10.96
C GLY A 74 33.02 -16.49 11.33
N VAL A 75 33.43 -17.76 11.44
CA VAL A 75 32.56 -18.87 11.85
C VAL A 75 32.06 -18.68 13.28
N LEU A 76 32.91 -18.29 14.22
CA LEU A 76 32.50 -18.00 15.60
C LEU A 76 31.48 -16.86 15.66
N THR A 77 31.69 -15.81 14.86
CA THR A 77 30.76 -14.67 14.76
C THR A 77 29.41 -15.12 14.22
N VAL A 78 29.37 -15.91 13.13
CA VAL A 78 28.10 -16.44 12.59
C VAL A 78 27.43 -17.41 13.55
N ALA A 79 28.19 -18.28 14.22
CA ALA A 79 27.67 -19.21 15.22
C ALA A 79 27.03 -18.47 16.39
N LEU A 80 27.68 -17.42 16.90
CA LEU A 80 27.13 -16.55 17.94
C LEU A 80 25.79 -15.94 17.51
N TRP A 81 25.72 -15.33 16.32
CA TRP A 81 24.48 -14.74 15.81
C TRP A 81 23.39 -15.79 15.57
N THR A 82 23.77 -17.01 15.16
CA THR A 82 22.84 -18.12 14.97
C THR A 82 22.26 -18.58 16.31
N MET A 83 23.10 -18.75 17.34
CA MET A 83 22.65 -19.11 18.69
C MET A 83 21.73 -18.03 19.29
N LEU A 84 22.05 -16.75 19.12
CA LEU A 84 21.18 -15.65 19.55
C LEU A 84 19.84 -15.65 18.80
N SER A 85 19.86 -15.93 17.49
CA SER A 85 18.65 -16.05 16.67
C SER A 85 17.77 -17.24 17.07
N GLU A 86 18.37 -18.38 17.44
CA GLU A 86 17.65 -19.62 17.80
C GLU A 86 17.13 -19.62 19.24
N SER A 87 17.81 -18.93 20.16
CA SER A 87 17.34 -18.73 21.54
C SER A 87 16.14 -17.77 21.65
N GLY A 88 15.68 -17.19 20.54
CA GLY A 88 14.59 -16.21 20.52
C GLY A 88 14.98 -14.84 21.09
N PHE A 89 16.26 -14.61 21.41
CA PHE A 89 16.75 -13.34 21.94
C PHE A 89 16.46 -12.18 20.99
N ASN A 90 16.64 -12.41 19.69
CA ASN A 90 16.40 -11.42 18.64
C ASN A 90 14.94 -10.94 18.57
N ASP A 91 13.98 -11.76 19.00
CA ASP A 91 12.55 -11.41 18.97
C ASP A 91 12.16 -10.39 20.05
N ARG A 92 13.08 -10.07 20.98
CA ARG A 92 12.91 -9.02 21.99
C ARG A 92 13.07 -7.60 21.44
N PHE A 93 13.66 -7.45 20.25
CA PHE A 93 14.00 -6.18 19.65
C PHE A 93 13.11 -5.88 18.43
N ARG A 94 12.87 -4.58 18.17
CA ARG A 94 12.14 -4.13 16.97
C ARG A 94 12.84 -4.59 15.68
N ASP A 95 14.18 -4.52 15.66
CA ASP A 95 14.99 -5.13 14.62
C ASP A 95 15.28 -6.61 14.97
N HIS A 96 14.44 -7.49 14.43
CA HIS A 96 14.53 -8.92 14.66
C HIS A 96 15.75 -9.58 13.98
N TYR A 97 16.42 -8.87 13.08
CA TYR A 97 17.61 -9.35 12.38
C TYR A 97 18.89 -8.88 13.07
N LEU A 98 18.80 -7.90 14.00
CA LEU A 98 19.96 -7.28 14.65
C LEU A 98 21.00 -6.80 13.62
N VAL A 99 20.52 -6.15 12.56
CA VAL A 99 21.36 -5.80 11.39
C VAL A 99 22.51 -4.89 11.80
N VAL A 100 22.23 -3.84 12.60
CA VAL A 100 23.25 -2.87 13.02
C VAL A 100 24.39 -3.50 13.84
N PRO A 101 24.14 -4.17 14.98
CA PRO A 101 25.23 -4.74 15.76
C PRO A 101 25.96 -5.86 15.01
N GLN A 102 25.27 -6.62 14.17
CA GLN A 102 25.91 -7.61 13.31
C GLN A 102 26.83 -6.96 12.26
N SER A 103 26.36 -5.94 11.55
CA SER A 103 27.16 -5.20 10.57
C SER A 103 28.37 -4.53 11.22
N ILE A 104 28.21 -3.90 12.40
CA ILE A 104 29.32 -3.28 13.13
C ILE A 104 30.36 -4.33 13.54
N ALA A 105 29.95 -5.48 14.07
CA ALA A 105 30.87 -6.56 14.44
C ALA A 105 31.66 -7.08 13.23
N SER A 106 30.98 -7.30 12.10
CA SER A 106 31.61 -7.68 10.84
C SER A 106 32.59 -6.61 10.33
N MET A 107 32.20 -5.32 10.35
CA MET A 107 33.07 -4.21 9.93
C MET A 107 34.30 -4.09 10.83
N MET A 108 34.14 -4.19 12.16
CA MET A 108 35.25 -4.14 13.11
C MET A 108 36.23 -5.29 12.88
N MET A 109 35.72 -6.52 12.68
CA MET A 109 36.54 -7.67 12.33
C MET A 109 37.32 -7.40 11.04
N THR A 110 36.65 -6.99 9.97
CA THR A 110 37.27 -6.77 8.66
C THR A 110 38.30 -5.64 8.68
N VAL A 111 38.02 -4.51 9.35
CA VAL A 111 39.00 -3.42 9.55
C VAL A 111 40.19 -3.89 10.40
N GLY A 112 39.95 -4.70 11.43
CA GLY A 112 41.02 -5.28 12.25
C GLY A 112 41.97 -6.16 11.43
N PHE A 113 41.43 -6.99 10.53
CA PHE A 113 42.26 -7.78 9.61
C PHE A 113 43.00 -6.94 8.57
N CYS A 114 42.40 -5.84 8.12
CA CYS A 114 43.08 -4.85 7.28
C CYS A 114 44.31 -4.25 7.97
N TYR A 115 44.23 -4.05 9.30
CA TYR A 115 45.40 -3.66 10.10
C TYR A 115 46.40 -4.81 10.27
N ILE A 116 45.96 -6.04 10.54
CA ILE A 116 46.86 -7.18 10.84
C ILE A 116 47.65 -7.63 9.59
N ALA A 117 47.02 -7.68 8.42
CA ALA A 117 47.60 -8.13 7.16
C ALA A 117 47.40 -7.06 6.07
N PRO A 118 48.09 -5.90 6.17
CA PRO A 118 47.90 -4.77 5.27
C PRO A 118 48.29 -5.08 3.82
N GLU A 119 49.15 -6.07 3.58
CA GLU A 119 49.62 -6.46 2.26
C GLU A 119 48.47 -6.93 1.36
N VAL A 120 47.46 -7.60 1.94
CA VAL A 120 46.27 -8.13 1.26
C VAL A 120 45.00 -7.32 1.58
N SER A 121 45.15 -6.07 1.98
CA SER A 121 44.05 -5.17 2.41
C SER A 121 42.88 -5.11 1.43
N ILE A 122 43.14 -5.27 0.13
CA ILE A 122 42.11 -5.25 -0.92
C ILE A 122 40.99 -6.27 -0.70
N VAL A 123 41.30 -7.47 -0.17
CA VAL A 123 40.29 -8.49 0.16
C VAL A 123 39.29 -7.91 1.16
N PHE A 124 39.81 -7.36 2.26
CA PHE A 124 39.01 -6.83 3.35
C PHE A 124 38.21 -5.59 2.95
N LEU A 125 38.82 -4.67 2.17
CA LEU A 125 38.12 -3.48 1.66
C LEU A 125 36.95 -3.85 0.74
N CYS A 126 37.12 -4.87 -0.11
CA CYS A 126 36.03 -5.41 -0.92
C CYS A 126 34.95 -6.10 -0.07
N THR A 127 35.33 -6.85 0.96
CA THR A 127 34.38 -7.46 1.91
C THR A 127 33.56 -6.40 2.65
N LEU A 128 34.13 -5.25 3.03
CA LEU A 128 33.39 -4.15 3.66
C LEU A 128 32.23 -3.66 2.78
N TYR A 129 32.43 -3.60 1.46
CA TYR A 129 31.36 -3.25 0.53
C TYR A 129 30.21 -4.25 0.61
N LEU A 130 30.49 -5.55 0.59
CA LEU A 130 29.47 -6.60 0.68
C LEU A 130 28.72 -6.55 2.01
N VAL A 131 29.41 -6.31 3.14
CA VAL A 131 28.79 -6.16 4.46
C VAL A 131 27.77 -5.02 4.48
N VAL A 132 28.12 -3.85 3.94
CA VAL A 132 27.20 -2.70 3.83
C VAL A 132 26.05 -3.02 2.89
N ALA A 133 26.36 -3.60 1.74
CA ALA A 133 25.38 -3.85 0.68
C ALA A 133 24.30 -4.83 1.16
N PHE A 134 24.68 -5.93 1.81
CA PHE A 134 23.72 -6.87 2.42
C PHE A 134 22.99 -6.30 3.64
N GLY A 135 23.67 -5.54 4.50
CA GLY A 135 23.03 -4.86 5.63
C GLY A 135 21.94 -3.88 5.18
N SER A 136 22.19 -3.15 4.08
CA SER A 136 21.27 -2.15 3.55
C SER A 136 19.93 -2.72 3.06
N LEU A 137 19.87 -4.00 2.66
CA LEU A 137 18.61 -4.64 2.20
C LEU A 137 17.52 -4.70 3.28
N ARG A 138 17.94 -4.66 4.54
CA ARG A 138 17.07 -4.88 5.71
C ARG A 138 17.12 -3.72 6.69
N ALA A 139 18.13 -2.86 6.60
CA ALA A 139 18.28 -1.69 7.44
C ALA A 139 17.31 -0.57 7.04
N THR A 140 16.76 0.10 8.05
CA THR A 140 16.08 1.39 7.87
C THR A 140 17.09 2.49 7.52
N PRO A 141 16.67 3.63 6.94
CA PRO A 141 17.58 4.74 6.63
C PRO A 141 18.40 5.22 7.84
N ARG A 142 17.80 5.22 9.04
CA ARG A 142 18.50 5.56 10.30
C ARG A 142 19.58 4.54 10.65
N GLN A 143 19.27 3.25 10.53
CA GLN A 143 20.23 2.18 10.78
C GLN A 143 21.38 2.19 9.77
N SER A 144 21.09 2.46 8.49
CA SER A 144 22.11 2.62 7.46
C SER A 144 23.05 3.80 7.75
N ALA A 145 22.52 4.92 8.25
CA ALA A 145 23.34 6.06 8.66
C ALA A 145 24.27 5.70 9.83
N ILE A 146 23.77 4.96 10.84
CA ILE A 146 24.60 4.49 11.96
C ILE A 146 25.73 3.59 11.45
N CYS A 147 25.41 2.56 10.65
CA CYS A 147 26.42 1.67 10.07
C CYS A 147 27.44 2.44 9.22
N TRP A 148 27.00 3.43 8.44
CA TRP A 148 27.88 4.28 7.65
C TRP A 148 28.83 5.09 8.54
N THR A 149 28.33 5.70 9.64
CA THR A 149 29.18 6.45 10.57
C THR A 149 30.25 5.56 11.20
N PHE A 150 29.89 4.36 11.65
CA PHE A 150 30.86 3.40 12.20
C PHE A 150 31.90 2.97 11.18
N LEU A 151 31.48 2.67 9.94
CA LEU A 151 32.39 2.33 8.86
C LEU A 151 33.35 3.50 8.54
N ALA A 152 32.82 4.71 8.43
CA ALA A 152 33.60 5.91 8.15
C ALA A 152 34.64 6.18 9.25
N LEU A 153 34.27 6.03 10.53
CA LEU A 153 35.21 6.15 11.65
C LEU A 153 36.28 5.05 11.62
N GLY A 154 35.89 3.80 11.35
CA GLY A 154 36.84 2.69 11.24
C GLY A 154 37.84 2.88 10.10
N LEU A 155 37.38 3.31 8.93
CA LEU A 155 38.23 3.63 7.78
C LEU A 155 39.09 4.86 8.04
N ALA A 156 38.56 5.92 8.65
CA ALA A 156 39.33 7.09 9.03
C ALA A 156 40.46 6.73 10.01
N GLY A 157 40.17 5.88 11.00
CA GLY A 157 41.18 5.35 11.92
C GLY A 157 42.28 4.57 11.18
N LEU A 158 41.90 3.70 10.25
CA LEU A 158 42.85 2.92 9.45
C LEU A 158 43.71 3.81 8.53
N PHE A 159 43.10 4.72 7.76
CA PHE A 159 43.81 5.51 6.74
C PHE A 159 44.52 6.75 7.27
N LEU A 160 44.00 7.40 8.31
CA LEU A 160 44.55 8.67 8.83
C LEU A 160 45.43 8.49 10.06
N LEU A 161 45.26 7.39 10.82
CA LEU A 161 46.01 7.16 12.06
C LEU A 161 47.04 6.03 11.95
N THR A 162 47.17 5.37 10.79
CA THR A 162 48.17 4.33 10.58
C THR A 162 48.94 4.52 9.29
N ASP A 163 50.26 4.32 9.33
CA ASP A 163 51.15 4.41 8.17
C ASP A 163 51.30 3.05 7.45
N LYS A 164 50.32 2.14 7.63
CA LYS A 164 50.42 0.79 7.05
C LYS A 164 50.19 0.84 5.53
N PRO A 165 51.06 0.21 4.72
CA PRO A 165 50.89 0.18 3.28
C PRO A 165 49.75 -0.77 2.91
N LEU A 166 48.56 -0.21 2.69
CA LEU A 166 47.40 -0.97 2.23
C LEU A 166 47.63 -1.45 0.79
N GLY A 167 47.99 -2.72 0.66
CA GLY A 167 48.48 -3.32 -0.56
C GLY A 167 47.43 -4.07 -1.39
N MET A 168 47.75 -4.21 -2.67
CA MET A 168 47.10 -5.10 -3.64
C MET A 168 48.20 -5.97 -4.30
N PRO A 169 48.42 -7.20 -3.81
CA PRO A 169 49.53 -8.04 -4.27
C PRO A 169 49.36 -8.46 -5.73
N THR A 170 50.41 -8.25 -6.53
CA THR A 170 50.42 -8.55 -7.97
C THR A 170 51.81 -8.98 -8.47
N GLY A 171 52.71 -9.34 -7.55
CA GLY A 171 54.10 -9.68 -7.82
C GLY A 171 54.29 -11.01 -8.54
N ASN A 172 53.46 -12.02 -8.24
CA ASN A 172 53.51 -13.33 -8.89
C ASN A 172 52.14 -13.75 -9.49
N ALA A 173 52.13 -14.82 -10.29
CA ALA A 173 50.92 -15.29 -10.97
C ALA A 173 49.81 -15.71 -9.99
N LEU A 174 50.18 -16.24 -8.84
CA LEU A 174 49.25 -16.75 -7.82
C LEU A 174 48.59 -15.60 -7.04
N GLU A 175 49.35 -14.54 -6.73
CA GLU A 175 48.83 -13.27 -6.22
C GLU A 175 47.88 -12.59 -7.20
N ARG A 176 48.26 -12.52 -8.49
CA ARG A 176 47.39 -11.96 -9.53
C ARG A 176 46.08 -12.73 -9.68
N LEU A 177 46.14 -14.07 -9.59
CA LEU A 177 44.95 -14.92 -9.59
C LEU A 177 44.06 -14.64 -8.38
N ALA A 178 44.62 -14.59 -7.17
CA ALA A 178 43.88 -14.28 -5.95
C ALA A 178 43.21 -12.90 -6.04
N THR A 179 43.96 -11.88 -6.46
CA THR A 179 43.46 -10.52 -6.65
C THR A 179 42.36 -10.45 -7.70
N LEU A 180 42.50 -11.17 -8.83
CA LEU A 180 41.44 -11.29 -9.83
C LEU A 180 40.16 -11.91 -9.24
N LEU A 181 40.30 -12.97 -8.44
CA LEU A 181 39.18 -13.63 -7.78
C LEU A 181 38.43 -12.68 -6.83
N VAL A 182 39.14 -11.85 -6.05
CA VAL A 182 38.53 -10.82 -5.18
C VAL A 182 37.59 -9.92 -5.98
N PHE A 183 38.07 -9.36 -7.10
CA PHE A 183 37.25 -8.46 -7.92
C PHE A 183 36.07 -9.19 -8.58
N LEU A 184 36.29 -10.36 -9.17
CA LEU A 184 35.23 -11.12 -9.83
C LEU A 184 34.12 -11.51 -8.84
N LEU A 185 34.49 -11.97 -7.64
CA LEU A 185 33.54 -12.39 -6.61
C LEU A 185 32.82 -11.19 -5.98
N THR A 186 33.51 -10.07 -5.80
CA THR A 186 32.87 -8.82 -5.33
C THR A 186 31.83 -8.34 -6.33
N ILE A 187 32.19 -8.26 -7.62
CA ILE A 187 31.26 -7.87 -8.69
C ILE A 187 30.08 -8.84 -8.77
N ALA A 188 30.34 -10.16 -8.69
CA ALA A 188 29.29 -11.17 -8.67
C ALA A 188 28.33 -10.97 -7.48
N GLY A 189 28.85 -10.65 -6.30
CA GLY A 189 28.05 -10.30 -5.12
C GLY A 189 27.17 -9.06 -5.33
N CYS A 190 27.73 -8.00 -5.93
CA CYS A 190 26.98 -6.79 -6.29
C CYS A 190 25.86 -7.07 -7.30
N MET A 191 26.14 -7.85 -8.34
CA MET A 191 25.16 -8.22 -9.36
C MET A 191 24.04 -9.07 -8.78
N PHE A 192 24.38 -10.08 -7.96
CA PHE A 192 23.41 -10.91 -7.26
C PHE A 192 22.48 -10.06 -6.39
N LEU A 193 23.04 -9.11 -5.64
CA LEU A 193 22.28 -8.18 -4.83
C LEU A 193 21.30 -7.32 -5.65
N GLY A 194 21.76 -6.81 -6.79
CA GLY A 194 20.94 -6.04 -7.73
C GLY A 194 19.76 -6.84 -8.28
N ILE A 195 20.01 -8.06 -8.76
CA ILE A 195 18.99 -8.98 -9.29
C ILE A 195 17.97 -9.36 -8.21
N PHE A 196 18.46 -9.66 -7.01
CA PHE A 196 17.59 -9.97 -5.87
C PHE A 196 16.70 -8.78 -5.50
N SER A 197 17.27 -7.57 -5.45
CA SER A 197 16.54 -6.33 -5.17
C SER A 197 15.49 -6.02 -6.23
N SER A 198 15.83 -6.18 -7.52
CA SER A 198 14.86 -5.96 -8.61
C SER A 198 13.72 -6.96 -8.58
N GLY A 199 14.00 -8.24 -8.33
CA GLY A 199 12.96 -9.28 -8.22
C GLY A 199 12.03 -9.07 -7.02
N LEU A 200 12.57 -8.58 -5.90
CA LEU A 200 11.75 -8.21 -4.74
C LEU A 200 10.82 -7.03 -5.08
N ARG A 201 11.34 -6.00 -5.75
CA ARG A 201 10.57 -4.83 -6.17
C ARG A 201 9.45 -5.20 -7.14
N GLU A 202 9.73 -6.08 -8.11
CA GLU A 202 8.73 -6.59 -9.05
C GLU A 202 7.63 -7.39 -8.34
N THR A 203 8.02 -8.27 -7.40
CA THR A 203 7.06 -9.05 -6.60
C THR A 203 6.14 -8.13 -5.78
N LEU A 204 6.69 -7.09 -5.16
CA LEU A 204 5.90 -6.10 -4.41
C LEU A 204 4.96 -5.33 -5.33
N TYR A 205 5.43 -4.93 -6.51
CA TYR A 205 4.61 -4.23 -7.50
C TYR A 205 3.42 -5.08 -7.96
N LEU A 206 3.65 -6.33 -8.36
CA LEU A 206 2.59 -7.25 -8.80
C LEU A 206 1.58 -7.56 -7.70
N ARG A 207 2.03 -7.72 -6.45
CA ARG A 207 1.12 -7.91 -5.30
C ARG A 207 0.26 -6.66 -5.06
N GLY A 208 0.85 -5.47 -5.20
CA GLY A 208 0.13 -4.21 -5.08
C GLY A 208 -0.98 -4.08 -6.14
N GLN A 209 -0.71 -4.48 -7.38
CA GLN A 209 -1.72 -4.49 -8.44
C GLN A 209 -2.87 -5.47 -8.14
N LYS A 210 -2.57 -6.73 -7.78
CA LYS A 210 -3.59 -7.73 -7.45
C LYS A 210 -4.48 -7.28 -6.30
N LEU A 211 -3.89 -6.65 -5.29
CA LEU A 211 -4.64 -6.12 -4.16
C LEU A 211 -5.60 -5.02 -4.59
N LYS A 212 -5.15 -4.11 -5.47
CA LYS A 212 -5.98 -3.03 -6.02
C LYS A 212 -7.15 -3.58 -6.84
N GLU A 213 -6.91 -4.59 -7.67
CA GLU A 213 -7.96 -5.25 -8.46
C GLU A 213 -8.99 -5.95 -7.58
N ALA A 214 -8.55 -6.66 -6.54
CA ALA A 214 -9.43 -7.30 -5.57
C ALA A 214 -10.32 -6.25 -4.86
N TYR A 215 -9.76 -5.09 -4.49
CA TYR A 215 -10.57 -4.01 -3.92
C TYR A 215 -11.62 -3.48 -4.87
N ARG A 216 -11.25 -3.18 -6.12
CA ARG A 216 -12.21 -2.74 -7.12
C ARG A 216 -13.33 -3.77 -7.30
N ARG A 217 -13.01 -5.07 -7.26
CA ARG A 217 -14.02 -6.12 -7.40
C ARG A 217 -14.96 -6.20 -6.20
N ILE A 218 -14.46 -5.98 -4.99
CA ILE A 218 -15.30 -5.92 -3.78
C ILE A 218 -16.23 -4.71 -3.86
N GLU A 219 -15.70 -3.55 -4.25
CA GLU A 219 -16.46 -2.31 -4.44
C GLU A 219 -17.54 -2.48 -5.51
N GLU A 220 -17.22 -3.12 -6.63
CA GLU A 220 -18.19 -3.50 -7.67
C GLU A 220 -19.27 -4.45 -7.14
N LEU A 221 -18.98 -5.28 -6.13
CA LEU A 221 -19.92 -6.26 -5.56
C LEU A 221 -20.73 -5.72 -4.38
N ALA A 222 -20.35 -4.58 -3.80
CA ALA A 222 -21.18 -3.91 -2.80
C ALA A 222 -22.54 -3.56 -3.43
N GLU A 223 -23.64 -3.75 -2.70
CA GLU A 223 -24.96 -3.37 -3.20
C GLU A 223 -25.29 -1.90 -2.92
N LEU A 224 -24.65 -1.35 -1.89
CA LEU A 224 -24.91 -0.02 -1.33
C LEU A 224 -23.75 0.94 -1.62
N ASP A 225 -24.07 2.22 -1.74
CA ASP A 225 -23.13 3.33 -1.73
C ASP A 225 -22.63 3.58 -0.30
N GLU A 226 -21.31 3.57 -0.10
CA GLU A 226 -20.71 3.64 1.25
C GLU A 226 -21.02 4.95 1.99
N LEU A 227 -21.20 6.05 1.27
CA LEU A 227 -21.43 7.37 1.88
C LEU A 227 -22.88 7.55 2.32
N THR A 228 -23.83 7.17 1.46
CA THR A 228 -25.25 7.48 1.63
C THR A 228 -26.06 6.30 2.16
N GLY A 229 -25.54 5.08 2.07
CA GLY A 229 -26.28 3.85 2.36
C GLY A 229 -27.39 3.54 1.36
N ALA A 230 -27.52 4.33 0.29
CA ALA A 230 -28.47 4.07 -0.79
C ALA A 230 -27.99 2.92 -1.69
N LEU A 231 -28.85 2.33 -2.52
CA LEU A 231 -28.38 1.40 -3.55
C LEU A 231 -27.35 2.10 -4.44
N ASN A 232 -26.25 1.45 -4.76
CA ASN A 232 -25.31 2.04 -5.71
C ASN A 232 -25.88 2.00 -7.14
N ARG A 233 -25.20 2.68 -8.07
CA ARG A 233 -25.62 2.79 -9.48
C ARG A 233 -25.94 1.43 -10.10
N ARG A 234 -25.11 0.41 -9.87
CA ARG A 234 -25.32 -0.92 -10.45
C ARG A 234 -26.60 -1.56 -9.91
N SER A 235 -26.76 -1.55 -8.59
CA SER A 235 -27.91 -2.16 -7.92
C SER A 235 -29.22 -1.46 -8.26
N ILE A 236 -29.25 -0.12 -8.30
CA ILE A 236 -30.50 0.60 -8.62
C ILE A 236 -30.93 0.40 -10.07
N MET A 237 -29.98 0.28 -11.00
CA MET A 237 -30.29 -0.03 -12.41
C MET A 237 -30.83 -1.46 -12.58
N GLN A 238 -30.22 -2.44 -11.91
CA GLN A 238 -30.75 -3.81 -11.91
C GLN A 238 -32.17 -3.86 -11.33
N VAL A 239 -32.40 -3.15 -10.22
CA VAL A 239 -33.72 -3.04 -9.60
C VAL A 239 -34.73 -2.37 -10.55
N LEU A 240 -34.32 -1.34 -11.30
CA LEU A 240 -35.18 -0.71 -12.31
C LEU A 240 -35.63 -1.73 -13.38
N ASP A 241 -34.70 -2.50 -13.95
CA ASP A 241 -35.01 -3.52 -14.95
C ASP A 241 -36.00 -4.56 -14.41
N GLU A 242 -35.74 -5.06 -13.20
CA GLU A 242 -36.61 -6.03 -12.54
C GLU A 242 -38.02 -5.47 -12.29
N GLU A 243 -38.13 -4.24 -11.76
CA GLU A 243 -39.42 -3.62 -11.48
C GLU A 243 -40.18 -3.27 -12.75
N MET A 244 -39.50 -2.87 -13.83
CA MET A 244 -40.14 -2.65 -15.13
C MET A 244 -40.73 -3.94 -15.69
N ALA A 245 -39.98 -5.05 -15.60
CA ALA A 245 -40.48 -6.36 -16.02
C ALA A 245 -41.67 -6.81 -15.17
N ARG A 246 -41.59 -6.68 -13.82
CA ARG A 246 -42.68 -6.99 -12.89
C ARG A 246 -43.94 -6.17 -13.19
N CYS A 247 -43.80 -4.86 -13.33
CA CYS A 247 -44.92 -3.96 -13.61
C CYS A 247 -45.55 -4.25 -14.98
N ARG A 248 -44.74 -4.59 -16.00
CA ARG A 248 -45.23 -4.98 -17.33
C ARG A 248 -46.11 -6.23 -17.24
N GLN A 249 -45.66 -7.28 -16.55
CA GLN A 249 -46.44 -8.52 -16.37
C GLN A 249 -47.74 -8.28 -15.59
N ALA A 250 -47.71 -7.40 -14.60
CA ALA A 250 -48.89 -7.07 -13.80
C ALA A 250 -49.85 -6.05 -14.45
N GLY A 251 -49.54 -5.52 -15.64
CA GLY A 251 -50.32 -4.44 -16.26
C GLY A 251 -50.31 -3.14 -15.45
N ARG A 252 -49.28 -2.91 -14.63
CA ARG A 252 -49.15 -1.75 -13.74
C ARG A 252 -48.20 -0.69 -14.33
N PRO A 253 -48.41 0.60 -14.01
CA PRO A 253 -47.45 1.64 -14.38
C PRO A 253 -46.17 1.49 -13.57
N CYS A 254 -45.04 1.93 -14.12
CA CYS A 254 -43.77 2.05 -13.42
C CYS A 254 -43.21 3.43 -13.73
N SER A 255 -42.95 4.23 -12.70
CA SER A 255 -42.38 5.57 -12.88
C SER A 255 -40.99 5.63 -12.26
N ILE A 256 -40.16 6.52 -12.79
CA ILE A 256 -38.87 6.87 -12.20
C ILE A 256 -38.79 8.38 -11.97
N VAL A 257 -37.96 8.76 -11.00
CA VAL A 257 -37.56 10.15 -10.74
C VAL A 257 -36.05 10.18 -10.75
N LEU A 258 -35.47 10.88 -11.73
CA LEU A 258 -34.05 11.19 -11.76
C LEU A 258 -33.83 12.54 -11.09
N ILE A 259 -32.97 12.58 -10.09
CA ILE A 259 -32.79 13.71 -9.17
C ILE A 259 -31.33 14.15 -9.21
N ASP A 260 -31.11 15.47 -9.17
CA ASP A 260 -29.78 16.07 -9.10
C ASP A 260 -29.78 17.23 -8.12
N LEU A 261 -28.81 17.24 -7.20
CA LEU A 261 -28.64 18.31 -6.22
C LEU A 261 -28.17 19.60 -6.92
N ASP A 262 -28.96 20.66 -6.78
CA ASP A 262 -28.68 21.92 -7.45
C ASP A 262 -27.41 22.56 -6.88
N TRP A 263 -26.49 22.95 -7.76
CA TRP A 263 -25.27 23.67 -7.40
C TRP A 263 -24.37 22.93 -6.39
N PHE A 264 -24.41 21.59 -6.35
CA PHE A 264 -23.65 20.81 -5.36
C PHE A 264 -22.14 21.06 -5.44
N LYS A 265 -21.57 21.24 -6.63
CA LYS A 265 -20.18 21.70 -6.77
C LYS A 265 -19.90 23.01 -6.02
N ARG A 266 -20.80 23.99 -6.07
CA ARG A 266 -20.64 25.26 -5.34
C ARG A 266 -20.71 25.05 -3.82
N ILE A 267 -21.52 24.10 -3.35
CA ILE A 267 -21.57 23.72 -1.93
C ILE A 267 -20.19 23.20 -1.50
N ASN A 268 -19.60 22.27 -2.27
CA ASN A 268 -18.25 21.76 -2.01
C ASN A 268 -17.19 22.86 -2.04
N ASP A 269 -17.24 23.73 -3.05
CA ASP A 269 -16.26 24.80 -3.22
C ASP A 269 -16.34 25.86 -2.09
N THR A 270 -17.54 26.09 -1.53
CA THR A 270 -17.78 27.12 -0.49
C THR A 270 -17.58 26.58 0.93
N HIS A 271 -18.03 25.35 1.19
CA HIS A 271 -18.11 24.78 2.54
C HIS A 271 -17.18 23.57 2.75
N GLY A 272 -16.43 23.17 1.72
CA GLY A 272 -15.54 22.02 1.73
C GLY A 272 -16.24 20.68 1.47
N HIS A 273 -15.46 19.71 0.98
CA HIS A 273 -15.93 18.36 0.70
C HIS A 273 -16.61 17.66 1.89
N PRO A 274 -16.12 17.77 3.15
CA PRO A 274 -16.80 17.14 4.28
C PRO A 274 -18.26 17.60 4.45
N THR A 275 -18.53 18.89 4.23
CA THR A 275 -19.89 19.44 4.28
C THR A 275 -20.76 18.90 3.14
N GLY A 276 -20.19 18.75 1.94
CA GLY A 276 -20.89 18.13 0.81
C GLY A 276 -21.26 16.67 1.09
N ASP A 277 -20.38 15.92 1.74
CA ASP A 277 -20.64 14.53 2.14
C ASP A 277 -21.78 14.44 3.16
N ASP A 278 -21.83 15.37 4.13
CA ASP A 278 -22.94 15.47 5.08
C ASP A 278 -24.27 15.85 4.41
N VAL A 279 -24.22 16.72 3.38
CA VAL A 279 -25.39 17.04 2.55
C VAL A 279 -25.91 15.79 1.84
N LEU A 280 -25.03 15.02 1.20
CA LEU A 280 -25.42 13.79 0.50
C LEU A 280 -26.02 12.75 1.45
N ARG A 281 -25.43 12.56 2.63
CA ARG A 281 -25.93 11.63 3.65
C ARG A 281 -27.31 12.05 4.16
N THR A 282 -27.47 13.32 4.49
CA THR A 282 -28.73 13.87 5.02
C THR A 282 -29.83 13.85 3.96
N PHE A 283 -29.48 14.17 2.71
CA PHE A 283 -30.38 14.04 1.58
C PHE A 283 -30.90 12.60 1.47
N ALA A 284 -30.00 11.61 1.44
CA ALA A 284 -30.39 10.21 1.32
C ALA A 284 -31.28 9.73 2.48
N ILE A 285 -30.93 10.06 3.73
CA ILE A 285 -31.73 9.75 4.92
C ILE A 285 -33.14 10.36 4.80
N THR A 286 -33.22 11.63 4.38
CA THR A 286 -34.49 12.35 4.24
C THR A 286 -35.35 11.73 3.14
N MET A 287 -34.74 11.30 2.03
CA MET A 287 -35.44 10.59 0.96
C MET A 287 -36.00 9.26 1.46
N TYR A 288 -35.19 8.43 2.12
CA TYR A 288 -35.62 7.14 2.67
C TYR A 288 -36.78 7.27 3.67
N ALA A 289 -36.75 8.29 4.53
CA ALA A 289 -37.82 8.53 5.50
C ALA A 289 -39.17 8.93 4.87
N ASN A 290 -39.17 9.38 3.61
CA ASN A 290 -40.34 9.97 2.95
C ASN A 290 -40.85 9.19 1.72
N ILE A 291 -40.27 8.02 1.44
CA ILE A 291 -40.72 7.08 0.41
C ILE A 291 -41.33 5.82 1.03
N ARG A 292 -42.08 5.05 0.25
CA ARG A 292 -42.74 3.82 0.72
C ARG A 292 -41.75 2.65 0.67
N GLY A 293 -42.00 1.60 1.43
CA GLY A 293 -41.14 0.40 1.42
C GLY A 293 -41.06 -0.34 0.07
N SER A 294 -42.02 -0.11 -0.84
CA SER A 294 -41.98 -0.62 -2.22
C SER A 294 -41.10 0.21 -3.15
N ASP A 295 -40.81 1.46 -2.78
CA ASP A 295 -40.05 2.38 -3.60
C ASP A 295 -38.56 2.06 -3.44
N ARG A 296 -37.78 2.23 -4.50
CA ARG A 296 -36.36 1.88 -4.51
C ARG A 296 -35.53 3.10 -4.80
N PHE A 297 -34.58 3.40 -3.93
CA PHE A 297 -33.76 4.59 -4.00
C PHE A 297 -32.29 4.21 -4.09
N GLY A 298 -31.58 4.87 -5.00
CA GLY A 298 -30.16 4.64 -5.21
C GLY A 298 -29.42 5.86 -5.70
N ARG A 299 -28.11 5.89 -5.43
CA ARG A 299 -27.19 6.91 -5.92
C ARG A 299 -26.74 6.52 -7.32
N TYR A 300 -27.17 7.30 -8.31
CA TYR A 300 -26.92 7.04 -9.73
C TYR A 300 -25.58 7.64 -10.18
N GLY A 301 -25.18 8.78 -9.61
CA GLY A 301 -23.95 9.49 -9.91
C GLY A 301 -23.38 10.20 -8.68
N GLY A 302 -22.44 11.12 -8.88
CA GLY A 302 -21.80 11.86 -7.77
C GLY A 302 -22.82 12.62 -6.92
N GLU A 303 -23.66 13.43 -7.55
CA GLU A 303 -24.72 14.24 -6.92
C GLU A 303 -26.13 13.85 -7.41
N GLU A 304 -26.20 12.75 -8.17
CA GLU A 304 -27.41 12.28 -8.86
C GLU A 304 -27.98 11.04 -8.17
N PHE A 305 -29.30 11.01 -8.04
CA PHE A 305 -30.04 9.92 -7.42
C PHE A 305 -31.19 9.46 -8.30
N LEU A 306 -31.51 8.17 -8.23
CA LEU A 306 -32.62 7.56 -8.95
C LEU A 306 -33.60 6.97 -7.95
N LEU A 307 -34.87 7.33 -8.11
CA LEU A 307 -35.99 6.77 -7.39
C LEU A 307 -36.88 5.99 -8.36
N VAL A 308 -37.05 4.69 -8.11
CA VAL A 308 -37.94 3.80 -8.85
C VAL A 308 -39.24 3.64 -8.06
N LEU A 309 -40.37 3.84 -8.73
CA LEU A 309 -41.71 3.86 -8.16
C LEU A 309 -42.61 2.79 -8.82
N PRO A 310 -42.51 1.53 -8.38
CA PRO A 310 -43.32 0.44 -8.93
C PRO A 310 -44.81 0.67 -8.67
N GLY A 311 -45.63 0.55 -9.71
CA GLY A 311 -47.08 0.74 -9.59
C GLY A 311 -47.55 2.18 -9.47
N ALA A 312 -46.67 3.18 -9.60
CA ALA A 312 -47.05 4.59 -9.57
C ALA A 312 -47.29 5.12 -11.00
N PRO A 313 -48.48 5.67 -11.32
CA PRO A 313 -48.70 6.42 -12.56
C PRO A 313 -48.07 7.82 -12.49
N ALA A 314 -48.01 8.50 -13.64
CA ALA A 314 -47.28 9.75 -13.82
C ALA A 314 -47.64 10.84 -12.79
N GLU A 315 -48.93 11.08 -12.57
CA GLU A 315 -49.39 12.17 -11.71
C GLU A 315 -49.07 11.91 -10.21
N PRO A 316 -49.33 10.72 -9.62
CA PRO A 316 -48.80 10.38 -8.30
C PRO A 316 -47.27 10.45 -8.18
N ALA A 317 -46.52 10.04 -9.20
CA ALA A 317 -45.06 10.10 -9.19
C ALA A 317 -44.56 11.55 -9.14
N ALA A 318 -45.13 12.43 -9.97
CA ALA A 318 -44.82 13.86 -9.98
C ALA A 318 -45.16 14.53 -8.63
N ARG A 319 -46.32 14.20 -8.03
CA ARG A 319 -46.69 14.71 -6.70
C ARG A 319 -45.73 14.28 -5.61
N LEU A 320 -45.25 13.03 -5.66
CA LEU A 320 -44.24 12.54 -4.72
C LEU A 320 -42.92 13.31 -4.88
N ALA A 321 -42.43 13.43 -6.11
CA ALA A 321 -41.21 14.19 -6.40
C ALA A 321 -41.31 15.64 -5.91
N GLU A 322 -42.44 16.31 -6.16
CA GLU A 322 -42.65 17.70 -5.71
C GLU A 322 -42.77 17.83 -4.18
N ARG A 323 -43.32 16.81 -3.51
CA ARG A 323 -43.32 16.75 -2.04
C ARG A 323 -41.90 16.64 -1.50
N LEU A 324 -41.11 15.71 -2.05
CA LEU A 324 -39.72 15.49 -1.63
C LEU A 324 -38.87 16.75 -1.88
N ARG A 325 -39.10 17.44 -3.01
CA ARG A 325 -38.45 18.71 -3.35
C ARG A 325 -38.68 19.78 -2.29
N ARG A 326 -39.95 19.96 -1.88
CA ARG A 326 -40.29 20.92 -0.83
C ARG A 326 -39.65 20.56 0.51
N ILE A 327 -39.69 19.28 0.90
CA ILE A 327 -39.06 18.83 2.15
C ILE A 327 -37.56 19.17 2.18
N ILE A 328 -36.83 18.91 1.11
CA ILE A 328 -35.38 19.23 1.05
C ILE A 328 -35.12 20.73 1.05
N ALA A 329 -35.92 21.50 0.31
CA ALA A 329 -35.79 22.95 0.25
C ALA A 329 -36.14 23.66 1.57
N GLU A 330 -37.03 23.07 2.38
CA GLU A 330 -37.48 23.58 3.68
C GLU A 330 -36.64 23.03 4.86
N LEU A 331 -35.76 22.05 4.62
CA LEU A 331 -34.91 21.49 5.66
C LEU A 331 -33.93 22.55 6.20
N ASP A 332 -33.73 22.56 7.51
CA ASP A 332 -32.74 23.44 8.14
C ASP A 332 -31.32 22.85 8.00
N TRP A 333 -30.58 23.39 7.03
CA TRP A 333 -29.19 23.00 6.75
C TRP A 333 -28.16 23.75 7.61
N SER A 334 -28.60 24.66 8.49
CA SER A 334 -27.71 25.49 9.31
C SER A 334 -26.86 24.69 10.30
N ALA A 335 -27.30 23.47 10.64
CA ALA A 335 -26.56 22.53 11.46
C ALA A 335 -25.20 22.12 10.86
N PHE A 336 -25.06 22.17 9.52
CA PHE A 336 -23.79 21.87 8.84
C PHE A 336 -22.98 23.12 8.57
N SER A 337 -23.63 24.20 8.11
CA SER A 337 -23.00 25.50 7.92
C SER A 337 -24.03 26.61 7.90
N ALA A 338 -23.70 27.75 8.52
CA ALA A 338 -24.55 28.93 8.48
C ALA A 338 -24.82 29.38 7.04
N GLY A 339 -26.09 29.63 6.72
CA GLY A 339 -26.52 30.09 5.39
C GLY A 339 -26.53 29.03 4.29
N LEU A 340 -26.26 27.76 4.61
CA LEU A 340 -26.36 26.67 3.64
C LEU A 340 -27.82 26.49 3.19
N GLN A 341 -28.04 26.39 1.89
CA GLN A 341 -29.32 26.05 1.29
C GLN A 341 -29.09 24.97 0.24
N VAL A 342 -29.87 23.89 0.33
CA VAL A 342 -29.80 22.78 -0.59
C VAL A 342 -31.17 22.62 -1.25
N THR A 343 -31.17 22.60 -2.58
CA THR A 343 -32.35 22.27 -3.39
C THR A 343 -31.98 21.19 -4.38
N PHE A 344 -32.97 20.59 -5.02
CA PHE A 344 -32.73 19.67 -6.12
C PHE A 344 -33.70 19.91 -7.27
N SER A 345 -33.24 19.54 -8.46
CA SER A 345 -34.08 19.45 -9.64
C SER A 345 -34.37 17.98 -9.95
N ALA A 346 -35.55 17.70 -10.50
CA ALA A 346 -35.94 16.32 -10.82
C ALA A 346 -36.69 16.19 -12.15
N GLY A 347 -36.38 15.12 -12.87
CA GLY A 347 -37.13 14.67 -14.05
C GLY A 347 -37.93 13.41 -13.75
N VAL A 348 -39.21 13.42 -14.07
CA VAL A 348 -40.14 12.30 -13.86
C VAL A 348 -40.51 11.68 -15.20
N ALA A 349 -40.44 10.36 -15.29
CA ALA A 349 -40.91 9.63 -16.46
C ALA A 349 -41.68 8.37 -16.06
N THR A 350 -42.79 8.10 -16.72
CA THR A 350 -43.53 6.83 -16.58
C THR A 350 -43.33 5.96 -17.81
N ARG A 351 -43.07 4.67 -17.59
CA ARG A 351 -42.89 3.64 -18.63
C ARG A 351 -44.05 3.65 -19.61
N ARG A 352 -43.73 3.63 -20.91
CA ARG A 352 -44.71 3.53 -22.01
C ARG A 352 -44.50 2.22 -22.76
N GLY A 353 -45.56 1.45 -23.02
CA GLY A 353 -45.48 0.23 -23.86
C GLY A 353 -44.30 -0.69 -23.49
N ASP A 354 -43.54 -1.11 -24.50
CA ASP A 354 -42.37 -2.00 -24.37
C ASP A 354 -41.02 -1.24 -24.28
N GLU A 355 -41.05 -0.04 -23.72
CA GLU A 355 -39.85 0.78 -23.46
C GLU A 355 -38.85 0.07 -22.54
N THR A 356 -37.55 0.26 -22.80
CA THR A 356 -36.44 -0.26 -22.00
C THR A 356 -36.07 0.68 -20.85
N ALA A 357 -35.30 0.21 -19.87
CA ALA A 357 -34.86 1.06 -18.77
C ALA A 357 -34.03 2.26 -19.26
N GLU A 358 -33.17 2.07 -20.28
CA GLU A 358 -32.35 3.14 -20.85
C GLU A 358 -33.20 4.23 -21.54
N SER A 359 -34.23 3.83 -22.28
CA SER A 359 -35.13 4.77 -22.96
C SER A 359 -36.03 5.53 -21.99
N LEU A 360 -36.50 4.87 -20.93
CA LEU A 360 -37.21 5.52 -19.83
C LEU A 360 -36.30 6.51 -19.08
N LEU A 361 -35.05 6.11 -18.81
CA LEU A 361 -34.06 6.96 -18.13
C LEU A 361 -33.70 8.19 -18.97
N ALA A 362 -33.53 8.04 -20.28
CA ALA A 362 -33.25 9.15 -21.20
C ALA A 362 -34.37 10.21 -21.19
N ARG A 363 -35.65 9.79 -21.05
CA ARG A 363 -36.77 10.72 -20.90
C ARG A 363 -36.76 11.44 -19.56
N ALA A 364 -36.44 10.73 -18.47
CA ALA A 364 -36.28 11.36 -17.16
C ALA A 364 -35.12 12.36 -17.17
N ASP A 365 -34.02 12.04 -17.85
CA ASP A 365 -32.87 12.94 -18.03
C ASP A 365 -33.25 14.22 -18.81
N HIS A 366 -34.00 14.09 -19.91
CA HIS A 366 -34.51 15.27 -20.62
C HIS A 366 -35.39 16.16 -19.73
N ALA A 367 -36.29 15.57 -18.95
CA ALA A 367 -37.12 16.34 -18.01
C ALA A 367 -36.30 16.96 -16.86
N LEU A 368 -35.24 16.30 -16.41
CA LEU A 368 -34.32 16.86 -15.44
C LEU A 368 -33.56 18.05 -16.03
N TYR A 369 -33.12 17.93 -17.28
CA TYR A 369 -32.50 19.03 -18.01
C TYR A 369 -33.44 20.23 -18.11
N ASP A 370 -34.70 20.02 -18.49
CA ASP A 370 -35.72 21.08 -18.53
C ASP A 370 -35.92 21.73 -17.15
N SER A 371 -35.86 20.92 -16.09
CA SER A 371 -35.94 21.43 -14.71
C SER A 371 -34.77 22.35 -14.37
N LYS A 372 -33.55 21.96 -14.74
CA LYS A 372 -32.34 22.76 -14.52
C LYS A 372 -32.35 24.04 -15.38
N ALA A 373 -32.74 23.93 -16.65
CA ALA A 373 -32.76 25.03 -17.61
C ALA A 373 -33.77 26.12 -17.23
N ASN A 374 -34.92 25.74 -16.67
CA ASN A 374 -35.97 26.70 -16.34
C ASN A 374 -35.78 27.40 -14.97
N GLY A 375 -34.65 27.20 -14.29
CA GLY A 375 -34.33 27.91 -13.04
C GLY A 375 -34.16 27.00 -11.81
N ARG A 376 -33.98 25.69 -12.01
CA ARG A 376 -33.71 24.70 -10.94
C ARG A 376 -34.82 24.63 -9.88
N ASN A 377 -34.58 23.89 -8.80
CA ASN A 377 -35.49 23.68 -7.68
C ASN A 377 -36.92 23.38 -8.16
N ARG A 378 -37.06 22.43 -9.08
CA ARG A 378 -38.35 22.08 -9.70
C ARG A 378 -38.40 20.65 -10.20
N VAL A 379 -39.62 20.21 -10.44
CA VAL A 379 -39.92 18.90 -11.00
C VAL A 379 -40.60 19.07 -12.36
N THR A 380 -40.09 18.40 -13.39
CA THR A 380 -40.71 18.30 -14.72
C THR A 380 -41.02 16.84 -15.03
N GLY A 381 -42.15 16.55 -15.67
CA GLY A 381 -42.57 15.18 -16.01
C GLY A 381 -42.85 15.00 -17.51
N THR A 382 -42.72 13.76 -18.01
CA THR A 382 -43.05 13.36 -19.41
C THR A 382 -44.11 12.28 -19.53
#